data_AF-A0A534WQC2-F1
#
_entry.id   AF-A0A534WQC2-F1
#
_cell.length_a   1.000
_cell.length_b   1.000
_cell.length_c   1.000
_cell.angle_alpha   90.00
_cell.angle_beta   90.00
_cell.angle_gamma   90.00
#
_symmetry.space_group_name_H-M   'P 1'
#
loop_
_entity.id
_entity.type
_entity.pdbx_description
1 polymer ?
#
loop_
_entity_poly.entity_id
_entity_poly.type
_entity_poly.pdbx_seq_one_letter_code
_entity_poly.pdbx_strand_id
1 'polypeptide(L)'
;MKSTGRWLAALALLVHALGASGAHAQSCAVPLLKFGPISPVHGFPMYYQDSTLLGLQPCLDFVCDPALPVPDPNKPVSFPDNFPDELFYQRAIANMTGPNGQTFLLNLALEGSFLNAPTVANGDQVLFTRVRVRATNLVPGATYKVTHPFGVESLQASDAAAAVPGVINFTRDSARIPASAGVALAFSPALTADVGPFLRFATGASPPPAGSIGNPAAAQTVTGSPCGQNFFRVEGPGLTGGGIETAQFTTLIGKIAPLCGNGVLDSGEDCDLGASNGAASNCCTASCTFTASGSACNDGNVCDVNGTCDGASAACPVSSFTTAACNDGNACTQTDACNGAGTCVGANPVSCPTPDQCHTAGTCDPATG
;
A
#
# COMPACT_ATOMS: atom_id res chain seq x y z
N MET A 1 10.08 39.79 -58.96
CA MET A 1 9.82 38.38 -59.32
C MET A 1 11.01 37.58 -58.84
N LYS A 2 10.83 36.80 -57.77
CA LYS A 2 11.91 36.08 -57.07
C LYS A 2 12.17 34.74 -57.77
N SER A 3 13.45 34.46 -57.96
CA SER A 3 14.04 33.27 -58.56
C SER A 3 13.60 31.98 -57.85
N THR A 4 13.15 31.00 -58.64
CA THR A 4 12.89 29.60 -58.28
C THR A 4 14.12 28.77 -58.64
N GLY A 5 14.59 27.93 -57.71
CA GLY A 5 15.79 27.11 -57.94
C GLY A 5 15.95 25.94 -56.97
N ARG A 6 15.23 24.85 -57.29
CA ARG A 6 15.59 23.43 -57.15
C ARG A 6 16.20 22.92 -55.83
N TRP A 7 15.37 22.16 -55.10
CA TRP A 7 15.76 21.24 -54.04
C TRP A 7 16.21 19.90 -54.65
N LEU A 8 17.42 19.45 -54.32
CA LEU A 8 17.92 18.10 -54.60
C LEU A 8 18.47 17.48 -53.30
N ALA A 9 17.82 16.37 -52.95
CA ALA A 9 18.12 15.28 -52.03
C ALA A 9 19.44 15.25 -51.22
N ALA A 10 19.29 14.96 -49.92
CA ALA A 10 20.15 14.02 -49.22
C ALA A 10 19.27 13.12 -48.34
N LEU A 11 19.00 11.90 -48.85
CA LEU A 11 18.35 10.82 -48.14
C LEU A 11 19.36 10.25 -47.12
N ALA A 12 19.27 10.64 -45.86
CA ALA A 12 20.00 9.96 -44.79
C ALA A 12 19.14 8.77 -44.32
N LEU A 13 19.49 7.56 -44.77
CA LEU A 13 19.00 6.32 -44.16
C LEU A 13 19.48 6.30 -42.70
N LEU A 14 18.59 6.66 -41.78
CA LEU A 14 18.76 6.37 -40.36
C LEU A 14 18.44 4.88 -40.17
N VAL A 15 19.45 4.03 -40.36
CA VAL A 15 19.42 2.66 -39.86
C VAL A 15 19.31 2.77 -38.34
N HIS A 16 18.08 2.62 -37.84
CA HIS A 16 17.84 2.41 -36.42
C HIS A 16 18.47 1.08 -36.07
N ALA A 17 19.70 1.14 -35.53
CA ALA A 17 20.19 0.06 -34.70
C ALA A 17 19.18 -0.11 -33.56
N LEU A 18 18.35 -1.14 -33.62
CA LEU A 18 17.66 -1.65 -32.44
C LEU A 18 18.75 -2.13 -31.49
N GLY A 19 19.22 -1.20 -30.65
CA GLY A 19 19.99 -1.53 -29.46
C GLY A 19 19.15 -2.47 -28.60
N ALA A 20 19.84 -3.42 -27.97
CA ALA A 20 19.28 -4.45 -27.10
C ALA A 20 18.06 -3.95 -26.32
N SER A 21 16.89 -4.51 -26.63
CA SER A 21 15.66 -4.33 -25.87
C SER A 21 15.94 -4.72 -24.42
N GLY A 22 16.02 -3.71 -23.57
CA GLY A 22 16.18 -3.84 -22.12
C GLY A 22 15.06 -4.68 -21.51
N ALA A 23 15.30 -5.17 -20.31
CA ALA A 23 14.32 -5.90 -19.50
C ALA A 23 12.94 -5.20 -19.58
N HIS A 24 11.99 -5.84 -20.26
CA HIS A 24 10.62 -5.37 -20.30
C HIS A 24 9.97 -5.75 -18.97
N ALA A 25 9.87 -4.77 -18.08
CA ALA A 25 9.11 -4.89 -16.84
C ALA A 25 7.64 -4.62 -17.13
N GLN A 26 6.77 -5.60 -16.90
CA GLN A 26 5.34 -5.32 -16.77
C GLN A 26 5.07 -5.06 -15.29
N SER A 27 4.90 -3.78 -14.93
CA SER A 27 4.46 -3.40 -13.59
C SER A 27 2.94 -3.50 -13.50
N CYS A 28 2.47 -3.86 -12.31
CA CYS A 28 1.08 -3.71 -11.91
C CYS A 28 0.94 -3.04 -10.55
N ALA A 29 2.02 -2.44 -10.05
CA ALA A 29 1.97 -1.68 -8.82
C ALA A 29 0.91 -0.56 -8.92
N VAL A 30 0.19 -0.36 -7.83
CA VAL A 30 -0.70 0.78 -7.69
C VAL A 30 0.11 1.90 -7.02
N PRO A 31 0.10 3.14 -7.56
CA PRO A 31 0.81 4.25 -6.95
C PRO A 31 0.46 4.43 -5.47
N LEU A 32 1.47 4.77 -4.67
CA LEU A 32 1.27 5.24 -3.31
C LEU A 32 0.55 6.59 -3.36
N LEU A 33 -0.30 6.87 -2.37
CA LEU A 33 -1.13 8.07 -2.35
C LEU A 33 -0.32 9.31 -2.01
N LYS A 34 0.50 9.23 -0.96
CA LYS A 34 1.24 10.38 -0.41
C LYS A 34 2.34 9.92 0.54
N PHE A 35 3.19 10.88 0.89
CA PHE A 35 4.14 10.78 1.99
C PHE A 35 4.09 12.07 2.84
N GLY A 36 4.67 12.01 4.04
CA GLY A 36 4.95 13.21 4.83
C GLY A 36 4.48 13.09 6.28
N PRO A 37 4.42 14.19 7.05
CA PRO A 37 5.32 15.34 6.88
C PRO A 37 6.79 14.89 6.89
N ILE A 38 7.72 15.76 6.49
CA ILE A 38 9.15 15.45 6.61
C ILE A 38 9.55 15.60 8.07
N SER A 39 10.23 14.60 8.62
CA SER A 39 10.75 14.69 9.99
C SER A 39 11.75 15.84 10.10
N PRO A 40 11.57 16.78 11.04
CA PRO A 40 12.59 17.80 11.31
C PRO A 40 13.85 17.21 11.97
N VAL A 41 13.75 15.99 12.51
CA VAL A 41 14.87 15.29 13.20
C VAL A 41 15.80 14.62 12.19
N HIS A 42 15.30 13.69 11.38
CA HIS A 42 16.13 12.89 10.45
C HIS A 42 15.98 13.25 8.96
N GLY A 43 15.08 14.16 8.58
CA GLY A 43 14.96 14.62 7.19
C GLY A 43 14.30 13.65 6.21
N PHE A 44 13.84 12.48 6.66
CA PHE A 44 13.02 11.55 5.86
C PHE A 44 11.53 11.77 6.12
N PRO A 45 10.63 11.38 5.20
CA PRO A 45 9.20 11.34 5.46
C PRO A 45 8.85 10.58 6.75
N MET A 46 7.85 11.05 7.48
CA MET A 46 7.34 10.32 8.65
C MET A 46 6.55 9.09 8.24
N TYR A 47 5.87 9.13 7.09
CA TYR A 47 5.23 7.97 6.50
C TYR A 47 5.20 8.01 4.96
N TYR A 48 4.94 6.86 4.36
CA TYR A 48 4.30 6.70 3.04
C TYR A 48 2.97 5.98 3.22
N GLN A 49 1.94 6.40 2.50
CA GLN A 49 0.62 5.78 2.55
C GLN A 49 0.27 5.16 1.19
N ASP A 50 -0.16 3.90 1.20
CA ASP A 50 -0.59 3.21 -0.01
C ASP A 50 -2.06 3.46 -0.36
N SER A 51 -2.52 2.90 -1.48
CA SER A 51 -3.90 3.01 -1.98
C SER A 51 -4.95 2.31 -1.11
N THR A 52 -4.54 1.53 -0.12
CA THR A 52 -5.41 0.88 0.88
C THR A 52 -5.46 1.67 2.20
N LEU A 53 -4.94 2.90 2.19
CA LEU A 53 -4.83 3.81 3.34
C LEU A 53 -3.86 3.34 4.43
N LEU A 54 -3.10 2.27 4.20
CA LEU A 54 -2.07 1.84 5.14
C LEU A 54 -0.85 2.76 5.04
N GLY A 55 -0.50 3.38 6.16
CA GLY A 55 0.74 4.12 6.35
C GLY A 55 1.85 3.23 6.85
N LEU A 56 3.05 3.36 6.28
CA LEU A 56 4.28 2.83 6.87
C LEU A 56 5.20 3.96 7.24
N GLN A 57 5.78 3.88 8.43
CA GLN A 57 6.81 4.78 8.93
C GLN A 57 8.20 4.12 8.78
N PRO A 58 9.29 4.90 8.81
CA PRO A 58 10.63 4.32 8.72
C PRO A 58 10.92 3.37 9.89
N CYS A 59 11.52 2.23 9.57
CA CYS A 59 11.99 1.24 10.55
C CYS A 59 13.32 1.69 11.13
N LEU A 60 13.24 2.37 12.27
CA LEU A 60 14.37 2.91 13.04
C LEU A 60 14.46 2.26 14.44
N ASP A 61 13.95 1.03 14.57
CA ASP A 61 14.02 0.23 15.78
C ASP A 61 14.23 -1.25 15.45
N PHE A 62 14.80 -1.99 16.41
CA PHE A 62 15.14 -3.40 16.24
C PHE A 62 13.93 -4.35 16.21
N VAL A 63 12.72 -3.87 16.56
CA VAL A 63 11.51 -4.68 16.42
C VAL A 63 11.10 -4.73 14.95
N CYS A 64 11.18 -3.61 14.23
CA CYS A 64 10.93 -3.61 12.79
C CYS A 64 12.11 -4.18 11.99
N ASP A 65 13.32 -3.67 12.19
CA ASP A 65 14.50 -4.11 11.45
C ASP A 65 15.62 -4.56 12.41
N PRO A 66 15.70 -5.86 12.72
CA PRO A 66 16.76 -6.40 13.56
C PRO A 66 18.10 -6.56 12.81
N ALA A 67 18.13 -6.36 11.48
CA ALA A 67 19.28 -6.68 10.64
C ALA A 67 20.17 -5.47 10.34
N LEU A 68 19.64 -4.25 10.41
CA LEU A 68 20.38 -3.02 10.18
C LEU A 68 20.70 -2.26 11.47
N PRO A 69 21.75 -1.40 11.46
CA PRO A 69 21.96 -0.43 12.52
C PRO A 69 20.73 0.47 12.68
N VAL A 70 20.40 0.81 13.92
CA VAL A 70 19.38 1.82 14.23
C VAL A 70 20.00 2.93 15.09
N PRO A 71 19.47 4.17 15.05
CA PRO A 71 19.98 5.26 15.88
C PRO A 71 19.95 4.90 17.38
N ASP A 72 20.99 5.29 18.13
CA ASP A 72 21.00 5.19 19.60
C ASP A 72 19.95 6.15 20.17
N PRO A 73 18.89 5.66 20.86
CA PRO A 73 17.82 6.50 21.38
C PRO A 73 18.29 7.45 22.49
N ASN A 74 19.46 7.23 23.08
CA ASN A 74 20.02 8.08 24.13
C ASN A 74 20.90 9.22 23.58
N LYS A 75 21.05 9.31 22.26
CA LYS A 75 21.82 10.35 21.59
C LYS A 75 20.94 11.10 20.58
N PRO A 76 21.18 12.40 20.36
CA PRO A 76 20.50 13.12 19.29
C PRO A 76 20.83 12.47 17.94
N VAL A 77 19.89 12.54 16.99
CA VAL A 77 20.17 12.18 15.60
C VAL A 77 21.25 13.10 15.06
N SER A 78 22.29 12.51 14.48
CA SER A 78 23.39 13.24 13.85
C SER A 78 23.92 12.44 12.66
N PHE A 79 24.48 13.17 11.69
CA PHE A 79 25.02 12.62 10.45
C PHE A 79 26.52 12.96 10.40
N PRO A 80 27.42 11.97 10.28
CA PRO A 80 27.17 10.53 10.11
C PRO A 80 27.02 9.73 11.42
N ASP A 81 27.21 10.36 12.59
CA ASP A 81 27.58 9.61 13.80
C ASP A 81 26.46 8.80 14.49
N ASN A 82 25.19 9.18 14.32
CA ASN A 82 24.06 8.54 15.02
C ASN A 82 22.81 8.41 14.12
N PHE A 83 23.01 7.92 12.90
CA PHE A 83 21.93 7.55 11.98
C PHE A 83 22.42 6.53 10.94
N PRO A 84 21.63 5.51 10.58
CA PRO A 84 22.07 4.52 9.60
C PRO A 84 22.13 5.10 8.18
N ASP A 85 22.98 4.54 7.34
CA ASP A 85 23.12 4.91 5.92
C ASP A 85 22.02 4.32 5.02
N GLU A 86 21.29 3.33 5.51
CA GLU A 86 20.11 2.73 4.90
C GLU A 86 18.99 2.54 5.94
N LEU A 87 17.74 2.73 5.52
CA LEU A 87 16.55 2.45 6.32
C LEU A 87 15.39 2.01 5.41
N PHE A 88 14.41 1.31 5.97
CA PHE A 88 13.29 0.77 5.18
C PHE A 88 11.95 1.23 5.73
N TYR A 89 11.01 1.49 4.82
CA TYR A 89 9.58 1.59 5.14
C TYR A 89 8.91 0.24 4.93
N GLN A 90 9.32 -0.46 3.87
CA GLN A 90 9.00 -1.85 3.61
C GLN A 90 10.24 -2.56 3.05
N ARG A 91 10.46 -3.81 3.45
CA ARG A 91 11.37 -4.72 2.76
C ARG A 91 10.83 -6.15 2.79
N ALA A 92 10.75 -6.76 1.63
CA ALA A 92 10.27 -8.13 1.44
C ALA A 92 11.33 -8.96 0.71
N ILE A 93 11.79 -10.04 1.34
CA ILE A 93 12.83 -10.93 0.81
C ILE A 93 12.25 -12.33 0.63
N ALA A 94 12.41 -12.88 -0.56
CA ALA A 94 12.11 -14.28 -0.86
C ALA A 94 13.35 -14.97 -1.44
N ASN A 95 13.56 -16.23 -1.06
CA ASN A 95 14.67 -17.04 -1.53
C ASN A 95 14.16 -18.38 -2.05
N MET A 96 14.79 -18.90 -3.09
CA MET A 96 14.53 -20.24 -3.63
C MET A 96 15.83 -20.93 -4.02
N THR A 97 15.80 -22.26 -4.01
CA THR A 97 16.84 -23.09 -4.61
C THR A 97 16.25 -23.91 -5.75
N GLY A 98 17.01 -24.04 -6.83
CA GLY A 98 16.64 -24.86 -7.98
C GLY A 98 17.15 -26.29 -7.85
N PRO A 99 16.60 -27.21 -8.64
CA PRO A 99 16.90 -28.65 -8.56
C PRO A 99 18.35 -29.00 -8.89
N ASN A 100 19.05 -28.13 -9.62
CA ASN A 100 20.43 -28.35 -10.07
C ASN A 100 21.43 -27.45 -9.34
N GLY A 101 21.09 -27.01 -8.12
CA GLY A 101 21.94 -26.13 -7.31
C GLY A 101 21.88 -24.67 -7.70
N GLN A 102 20.84 -24.24 -8.43
CA GLN A 102 20.60 -22.81 -8.66
C GLN A 102 20.15 -22.12 -7.37
N THR A 103 20.49 -20.84 -7.24
CA THR A 103 20.01 -20.00 -6.13
C THR A 103 19.29 -18.79 -6.70
N PHE A 104 18.26 -18.34 -5.99
CA PHE A 104 17.45 -17.18 -6.37
C PHE A 104 17.14 -16.36 -5.12
N LEU A 105 17.32 -15.05 -5.22
CA LEU A 105 16.94 -14.08 -4.22
C LEU A 105 16.16 -12.96 -4.89
N LEU A 106 15.02 -12.63 -4.30
CA LEU A 106 14.23 -11.44 -4.56
C LEU A 106 14.32 -10.53 -3.33
N ASN A 107 14.61 -9.24 -3.55
CA ASN A 107 14.51 -8.21 -2.52
C ASN A 107 13.71 -7.03 -3.09
N LEU A 108 12.53 -6.80 -2.52
CA LEU A 108 11.63 -5.70 -2.83
C LEU A 108 11.66 -4.70 -1.68
N ALA A 109 11.89 -3.42 -1.95
CA ALA A 109 11.98 -2.44 -0.87
C ALA A 109 11.42 -1.07 -1.22
N LEU A 110 10.93 -0.37 -0.20
CA LEU A 110 10.85 1.08 -0.13
C LEU A 110 11.94 1.54 0.83
N GLU A 111 13.00 2.12 0.27
CA GLU A 111 14.30 2.30 0.92
C GLU A 111 14.67 3.78 0.98
N GLY A 112 15.00 4.25 2.19
CA GLY A 112 15.67 5.52 2.41
C GLY A 112 17.17 5.31 2.51
N SER A 113 17.95 6.18 1.89
CA SER A 113 19.41 6.17 1.98
C SER A 113 19.96 7.59 1.75
N PHE A 114 21.25 7.70 1.48
CA PHE A 114 21.93 8.94 1.12
C PHE A 114 22.53 8.81 -0.28
N LEU A 115 22.50 9.89 -1.06
CA LEU A 115 22.98 9.88 -2.45
C LEU A 115 24.41 9.35 -2.59
N ASN A 116 25.24 9.63 -1.59
CA ASN A 116 26.66 9.27 -1.53
C ASN A 116 26.96 8.18 -0.50
N ALA A 117 25.96 7.35 -0.14
CA ALA A 117 26.14 6.23 0.78
C ALA A 117 27.38 5.38 0.42
N PRO A 118 28.18 4.93 1.41
CA PRO A 118 27.91 4.95 2.85
C PRO A 118 28.21 6.30 3.54
N THR A 119 28.55 7.34 2.78
CA THR A 119 28.68 8.68 3.36
C THR A 119 27.30 9.21 3.72
N VAL A 120 27.08 9.46 5.01
CA VAL A 120 25.83 9.96 5.56
C VAL A 120 25.94 11.46 5.81
N ALA A 121 25.21 12.25 5.02
CA ALA A 121 25.24 13.72 5.10
C ALA A 121 23.82 14.31 5.05
N ASN A 122 23.56 15.32 5.89
CA ASN A 122 22.29 16.02 5.83
C ASN A 122 22.13 16.76 4.51
N GLY A 123 20.96 16.65 3.87
CA GLY A 123 20.68 17.15 2.53
C GLY A 123 20.87 16.11 1.42
N ASP A 124 21.58 15.01 1.70
CA ASP A 124 21.80 13.94 0.72
C ASP A 124 20.73 12.83 0.81
N GLN A 125 19.73 12.95 1.69
CA GLN A 125 18.67 11.94 1.83
C GLN A 125 18.00 11.68 0.48
N VAL A 126 17.89 10.40 0.12
CA VAL A 126 17.19 9.92 -1.07
C VAL A 126 16.18 8.86 -0.63
N LEU A 127 15.07 8.76 -1.37
CA LEU A 127 14.12 7.68 -1.14
C LEU A 127 13.69 7.07 -2.46
N PHE A 128 13.73 5.75 -2.52
CA PHE A 128 13.49 5.02 -3.76
C PHE A 128 12.88 3.65 -3.50
N THR A 129 12.20 3.12 -4.50
CA THR A 129 11.81 1.72 -4.52
C THR A 129 12.91 0.88 -5.12
N ARG A 130 13.05 -0.37 -4.70
CA ARG A 130 14.01 -1.33 -5.25
C ARG A 130 13.32 -2.63 -5.63
N VAL A 131 13.59 -3.10 -6.84
CA VAL A 131 13.39 -4.48 -7.27
C VAL A 131 14.76 -5.09 -7.54
N ARG A 132 15.17 -6.03 -6.70
CA ARG A 132 16.47 -6.68 -6.82
C ARG A 132 16.31 -8.18 -7.00
N VAL A 133 16.92 -8.70 -8.06
CA VAL A 133 17.00 -10.14 -8.33
C VAL A 133 18.47 -10.55 -8.38
N ARG A 134 18.83 -11.56 -7.59
CA ARG A 134 20.11 -12.26 -7.69
C ARG A 134 19.84 -13.71 -8.01
N ALA A 135 20.55 -14.25 -8.99
CA ALA A 135 20.49 -15.68 -9.26
C ALA A 135 21.82 -16.21 -9.75
N THR A 136 22.11 -17.48 -9.45
CA THR A 136 23.38 -18.12 -9.82
C THR A 136 23.16 -19.51 -10.40
N ASN A 137 24.20 -20.03 -11.06
CA ASN A 137 24.21 -21.36 -11.67
C ASN A 137 23.10 -21.52 -12.72
N LEU A 138 22.85 -20.45 -13.48
CA LEU A 138 21.91 -20.42 -14.59
C LEU A 138 22.61 -20.83 -15.90
N VAL A 139 21.82 -21.25 -16.89
CA VAL A 139 22.32 -21.42 -18.27
C VAL A 139 22.86 -20.08 -18.79
N PRO A 140 24.17 -19.97 -19.14
CA PRO A 140 24.76 -18.71 -19.58
C PRO A 140 24.07 -18.13 -20.83
N GLY A 141 23.81 -16.83 -20.83
CA GLY A 141 23.17 -16.10 -21.93
C GLY A 141 21.67 -16.37 -22.11
N ALA A 142 21.08 -17.29 -21.34
CA ALA A 142 19.65 -17.57 -21.41
C ALA A 142 18.81 -16.49 -20.74
N THR A 143 17.58 -16.32 -21.23
CA THR A 143 16.58 -15.42 -20.66
C THR A 143 15.68 -16.16 -19.67
N TYR A 144 15.39 -15.51 -18.55
CA TYR A 144 14.52 -15.97 -17.49
C TYR A 144 13.41 -14.95 -17.26
N LYS A 145 12.19 -15.44 -17.09
CA LYS A 145 11.05 -14.64 -16.68
C LYS A 145 10.91 -14.71 -15.16
N VAL A 146 10.93 -13.57 -14.51
CA VAL A 146 10.83 -13.46 -13.06
C VAL A 146 9.53 -12.77 -12.69
N THR A 147 8.65 -13.49 -12.01
CA THR A 147 7.34 -13.00 -11.57
C THR A 147 7.43 -12.69 -10.07
N HIS A 148 7.01 -11.49 -9.66
CA HIS A 148 7.08 -11.03 -8.27
C HIS A 148 5.84 -10.19 -7.91
N PRO A 149 5.61 -9.85 -6.63
CA PRO A 149 4.36 -9.20 -6.22
C PRO A 149 3.95 -7.90 -6.90
N PHE A 150 4.87 -7.20 -7.58
CA PHE A 150 4.60 -5.93 -8.24
C PHE A 150 4.73 -5.98 -9.76
N GLY A 151 5.05 -7.14 -10.33
CA GLY A 151 5.23 -7.24 -11.77
C GLY A 151 6.02 -8.46 -12.24
N VAL A 152 6.43 -8.37 -13.50
CA VAL A 152 7.18 -9.41 -14.20
C VAL A 152 8.39 -8.79 -14.88
N GLU A 153 9.56 -9.41 -14.68
CA GLU A 153 10.82 -9.09 -15.35
C GLU A 153 11.19 -10.13 -16.40
N SER A 154 11.81 -9.68 -17.48
CA SER A 154 12.54 -10.53 -18.42
C SER A 154 14.03 -10.25 -18.29
N LEU A 155 14.78 -11.18 -17.69
CA LEU A 155 16.17 -10.99 -17.28
C LEU A 155 17.07 -12.00 -17.99
N GLN A 156 18.19 -11.52 -18.55
CA GLN A 156 19.19 -12.40 -19.16
C GLN A 156 20.28 -12.73 -18.14
N ALA A 157 20.64 -14.02 -18.04
CA ALA A 157 21.83 -14.43 -17.31
C ALA A 157 23.09 -14.02 -18.08
N SER A 158 24.17 -13.69 -17.37
CA SER A 158 25.47 -13.40 -17.98
C SER A 158 25.90 -14.52 -18.92
N ASP A 159 26.51 -14.14 -20.04
CA ASP A 159 26.96 -15.08 -21.06
C ASP A 159 28.17 -15.91 -20.61
N ALA A 160 28.55 -16.89 -21.45
CA ALA A 160 29.67 -17.78 -21.18
C ALA A 160 31.03 -17.08 -21.16
N ALA A 161 31.14 -15.87 -21.72
CA ALA A 161 32.37 -15.09 -21.80
C ALA A 161 32.51 -14.09 -20.64
N ALA A 162 31.45 -13.86 -19.86
CA ALA A 162 31.47 -12.98 -18.70
C ALA A 162 32.42 -13.48 -17.60
N ALA A 163 32.93 -12.55 -16.77
CA ALA A 163 33.81 -12.88 -15.65
C ALA A 163 33.19 -13.89 -14.66
N VAL A 164 31.87 -13.84 -14.51
CA VAL A 164 31.07 -14.86 -13.82
C VAL A 164 29.91 -15.25 -14.74
N PRO A 165 30.00 -16.38 -15.46
CA PRO A 165 28.92 -16.87 -16.32
C PRO A 165 27.70 -17.34 -15.55
N GLY A 166 26.51 -17.27 -16.17
CA GLY A 166 25.30 -17.90 -15.63
C GLY A 166 24.77 -17.23 -14.35
N VAL A 167 24.90 -15.91 -14.22
CA VAL A 167 24.35 -15.15 -13.08
C VAL A 167 23.40 -14.05 -13.53
N ILE A 168 22.40 -13.77 -12.72
CA ILE A 168 21.59 -12.55 -12.80
C ILE A 168 22.00 -11.64 -11.63
N ASN A 169 22.43 -10.43 -11.96
CA ASN A 169 22.75 -9.37 -11.01
C ASN A 169 21.91 -8.12 -11.33
N PHE A 170 20.60 -8.21 -11.12
CA PHE A 170 19.64 -7.20 -11.54
C PHE A 170 19.19 -6.31 -10.38
N THR A 171 19.20 -5.00 -10.57
CA THR A 171 18.57 -4.04 -9.65
C THR A 171 17.89 -2.98 -10.48
N ARG A 172 16.59 -2.79 -10.27
CA ARG A 172 15.85 -1.60 -10.73
C ARG A 172 15.48 -0.79 -9.50
N ASP A 173 16.01 0.42 -9.43
CA ASP A 173 15.58 1.41 -8.45
C ASP A 173 14.71 2.48 -9.15
N SER A 174 13.78 3.10 -8.42
CA SER A 174 13.16 4.35 -8.90
C SER A 174 14.22 5.47 -8.97
N ALA A 175 13.86 6.61 -9.57
CA ALA A 175 14.78 7.75 -9.60
C ALA A 175 15.24 8.13 -8.18
N ARG A 176 16.55 8.28 -8.01
CA ARG A 176 17.18 8.71 -6.75
C ARG A 176 17.57 10.17 -6.88
N ILE A 177 16.93 11.02 -6.08
CA ILE A 177 17.11 12.47 -6.12
C ILE A 177 17.41 12.92 -4.68
N PRO A 178 18.51 13.64 -4.42
CA PRO A 178 18.85 14.07 -3.06
C PRO A 178 17.87 15.15 -2.56
N ALA A 179 17.66 15.19 -1.24
CA ALA A 179 16.83 16.20 -0.58
C ALA A 179 17.27 17.64 -0.88
N SER A 180 18.55 17.87 -1.17
CA SER A 180 19.11 19.15 -1.61
C SER A 180 18.55 19.66 -2.94
N ALA A 181 18.01 18.78 -3.79
CA ALA A 181 17.27 19.18 -4.99
C ALA A 181 15.83 19.64 -4.67
N GLY A 182 15.39 19.49 -3.42
CA GLY A 182 14.05 19.81 -2.92
C GLY A 182 13.32 18.56 -2.45
N VAL A 183 12.79 18.59 -1.22
CA VAL A 183 12.13 17.43 -0.57
C VAL A 183 11.00 16.82 -1.39
N ALA A 184 10.21 17.64 -2.09
CA ALA A 184 9.16 17.13 -2.98
C ALA A 184 9.75 16.28 -4.11
N LEU A 185 10.86 16.72 -4.72
CA LEU A 185 11.53 15.99 -5.80
C LEU A 185 12.30 14.77 -5.30
N ALA A 186 12.87 14.83 -4.09
CA ALA A 186 13.64 13.75 -3.52
C ALA A 186 12.81 12.51 -3.16
N PHE A 187 11.54 12.72 -2.79
CA PHE A 187 10.70 11.70 -2.18
C PHE A 187 9.49 11.30 -3.05
N SER A 188 9.04 12.15 -3.97
CA SER A 188 7.95 11.80 -4.90
C SER A 188 8.24 10.64 -5.86
N PRO A 189 9.48 10.33 -6.31
CA PRO A 189 9.72 9.23 -7.25
C PRO A 189 9.24 7.87 -6.75
N ALA A 190 9.20 7.67 -5.43
CA ALA A 190 8.71 6.43 -4.85
C ALA A 190 7.17 6.28 -4.94
N LEU A 191 6.43 7.37 -5.14
CA LEU A 191 4.96 7.33 -5.20
C LEU A 191 4.44 6.57 -6.42
N THR A 192 5.18 6.56 -7.53
CA THR A 192 4.71 5.99 -8.80
C THR A 192 5.46 4.72 -9.21
N ALA A 193 6.22 4.12 -8.30
CA ALA A 193 7.10 2.99 -8.58
C ALA A 193 6.59 1.67 -7.98
N ASP A 194 7.35 0.59 -8.17
CA ASP A 194 6.90 -0.80 -8.01
C ASP A 194 6.88 -1.27 -6.54
N VAL A 195 6.04 -0.69 -5.70
CA VAL A 195 6.00 -1.01 -4.26
C VAL A 195 4.62 -1.00 -3.58
N GLY A 196 3.59 -0.52 -4.29
CA GLY A 196 2.23 -0.38 -3.75
C GLY A 196 1.22 -1.37 -4.38
N PRO A 197 0.16 -1.77 -3.63
CA PRO A 197 -0.01 -1.61 -2.18
C PRO A 197 1.06 -2.33 -1.36
N PHE A 198 1.23 -1.97 -0.10
CA PHE A 198 2.21 -2.61 0.76
C PHE A 198 1.86 -4.08 1.01
N LEU A 199 2.86 -4.94 0.97
CA LEU A 199 2.70 -6.37 1.27
C LEU A 199 2.48 -6.57 2.75
N ARG A 200 1.59 -7.50 3.09
CA ARG A 200 1.26 -7.81 4.49
C ARG A 200 1.34 -9.29 4.75
N PHE A 201 1.61 -9.67 5.99
CA PHE A 201 1.51 -11.03 6.48
C PHE A 201 0.13 -11.61 6.14
N ALA A 202 0.12 -12.80 5.55
CA ALA A 202 -1.09 -13.58 5.35
C ALA A 202 -1.13 -14.75 6.33
N THR A 203 -0.16 -15.65 6.25
CA THR A 203 -0.02 -16.80 7.16
C THR A 203 1.45 -17.12 7.41
N GLY A 204 1.76 -17.72 8.56
CA GLY A 204 3.11 -18.11 8.96
C GLY A 204 3.11 -18.72 10.36
N ALA A 205 4.20 -19.41 10.71
CA ALA A 205 4.31 -20.11 12.00
C ALA A 205 4.38 -19.15 13.20
N SER A 206 4.98 -17.97 13.00
CA SER A 206 5.03 -16.91 14.00
C SER A 206 4.32 -15.66 13.48
N PRO A 207 3.36 -15.10 14.24
CA PRO A 207 2.71 -13.85 13.85
C PRO A 207 3.70 -12.68 13.82
N PRO A 208 3.39 -11.59 13.11
CA PRO A 208 4.17 -10.36 13.16
C PRO A 208 4.18 -9.74 14.57
N PRO A 209 5.26 -9.04 14.97
CA PRO A 209 5.22 -8.13 16.11
C PRO A 209 4.06 -7.13 16.00
N ALA A 210 3.49 -6.71 17.14
CA ALA A 210 2.44 -5.69 17.15
C ALA A 210 2.90 -4.40 16.45
N GLY A 211 2.01 -3.80 15.65
CA GLY A 211 2.33 -2.57 14.88
C GLY A 211 3.22 -2.79 13.66
N SER A 212 3.38 -4.02 13.19
CA SER A 212 4.15 -4.35 11.98
C SER A 212 3.32 -5.07 10.92
N ILE A 213 3.68 -4.92 9.66
CA ILE A 213 3.02 -5.60 8.54
C ILE A 213 3.50 -7.03 8.33
N GLY A 214 4.59 -7.44 8.98
CA GLY A 214 5.25 -8.71 8.71
C GLY A 214 6.27 -9.10 9.76
N ASN A 215 6.72 -10.34 9.67
CA ASN A 215 7.73 -10.85 10.58
C ASN A 215 9.16 -10.67 9.99
N PRO A 216 10.09 -10.02 10.71
CA PRO A 216 11.46 -9.84 10.22
C PRO A 216 12.31 -11.11 10.24
N ALA A 217 11.95 -12.10 11.08
CA ALA A 217 12.81 -13.21 11.45
C ALA A 217 12.21 -14.61 11.15
N ALA A 218 10.99 -14.68 10.62
CA ALA A 218 10.32 -15.94 10.30
C ALA A 218 9.75 -15.95 8.87
N ALA A 219 9.83 -17.12 8.24
CA ALA A 219 9.21 -17.35 6.94
C ALA A 219 7.68 -17.22 7.04
N GLN A 220 7.10 -16.53 6.07
CA GLN A 220 5.67 -16.24 6.00
C GLN A 220 5.20 -16.16 4.55
N THR A 221 3.90 -16.34 4.34
CA THR A 221 3.23 -15.95 3.10
C THR A 221 2.74 -14.52 3.20
N VAL A 222 2.59 -13.87 2.05
CA VAL A 222 2.17 -12.47 1.98
C VAL A 222 0.83 -12.32 1.26
N THR A 223 0.20 -11.18 1.44
CA THR A 223 -0.93 -10.67 0.64
C THR A 223 -0.66 -9.20 0.26
N GLY A 224 -1.53 -8.61 -0.55
CA GLY A 224 -1.45 -7.20 -0.95
C GLY A 224 -0.91 -6.97 -2.36
N SER A 225 -0.47 -8.01 -3.08
CA SER A 225 -0.10 -7.86 -4.49
C SER A 225 -1.30 -7.38 -5.32
N PRO A 226 -1.17 -6.26 -6.06
CA PRO A 226 -2.25 -5.76 -6.93
C PRO A 226 -2.48 -6.65 -8.16
N CYS A 227 -1.51 -7.51 -8.47
CA CYS A 227 -1.58 -8.51 -9.54
C CYS A 227 -2.16 -9.85 -9.09
N GLY A 228 -2.48 -10.04 -7.80
CA GLY A 228 -2.73 -11.36 -7.24
C GLY A 228 -1.49 -12.27 -7.19
N GLN A 229 -0.29 -11.71 -7.39
CA GLN A 229 0.99 -12.42 -7.40
C GLN A 229 1.61 -12.40 -6.00
N ASN A 230 1.08 -13.17 -5.06
CA ASN A 230 1.62 -13.22 -3.69
C ASN A 230 2.82 -14.18 -3.53
N PHE A 231 3.65 -14.28 -4.57
CA PHE A 231 4.73 -15.26 -4.69
C PHE A 231 5.89 -14.70 -5.51
N PHE A 232 7.03 -15.39 -5.43
CA PHE A 232 8.20 -15.20 -6.27
C PHE A 232 8.37 -16.44 -7.15
N ARG A 233 8.33 -16.27 -8.48
CA ARG A 233 8.50 -17.34 -9.47
C ARG A 233 9.58 -16.99 -10.47
N VAL A 234 10.35 -18.01 -10.87
CA VAL A 234 11.33 -17.91 -11.95
C VAL A 234 11.08 -19.01 -12.97
N GLU A 235 10.94 -18.61 -14.23
CA GLU A 235 10.71 -19.49 -15.37
C GLU A 235 11.89 -19.34 -16.35
N GLY A 236 12.40 -20.45 -16.88
CA GLY A 236 13.53 -20.42 -17.82
C GLY A 236 14.28 -21.75 -17.95
N PRO A 237 15.31 -21.79 -18.82
CA PRO A 237 16.07 -23.00 -19.10
C PRO A 237 16.76 -23.59 -17.86
N GLY A 238 16.84 -24.93 -17.79
CA GLY A 238 17.49 -25.63 -16.68
C GLY A 238 16.66 -25.76 -15.40
N LEU A 239 15.42 -25.26 -15.39
CA LEU A 239 14.44 -25.43 -14.30
C LEU A 239 13.42 -26.52 -14.65
N THR A 240 13.06 -27.35 -13.67
CA THR A 240 12.08 -28.44 -13.82
C THR A 240 10.71 -27.90 -14.22
N GLY A 241 10.05 -28.52 -15.19
CA GLY A 241 8.70 -28.10 -15.62
C GLY A 241 8.61 -26.69 -16.23
N GLY A 242 9.76 -26.06 -16.52
CA GLY A 242 9.82 -24.70 -17.07
C GLY A 242 9.93 -23.58 -16.03
N GLY A 243 9.82 -23.87 -14.72
CA GLY A 243 9.98 -22.87 -13.66
C GLY A 243 9.84 -23.40 -12.24
N ILE A 244 10.20 -22.56 -11.26
CA ILE A 244 10.06 -22.81 -9.83
C ILE A 244 9.42 -21.60 -9.14
N GLU A 245 8.72 -21.82 -8.03
CA GLU A 245 7.98 -20.78 -7.31
C GLU A 245 8.03 -20.99 -5.80
N THR A 246 7.98 -19.88 -5.06
CA THR A 246 7.75 -19.86 -3.61
C THR A 246 6.77 -18.75 -3.25
N ALA A 247 5.82 -19.06 -2.36
CA ALA A 247 5.03 -18.05 -1.67
C ALA A 247 5.68 -17.61 -0.34
N GLN A 248 6.83 -18.18 0.03
CA GLN A 248 7.50 -17.92 1.29
C GLN A 248 8.46 -16.74 1.18
N PHE A 249 8.20 -15.71 1.97
CA PHE A 249 9.08 -14.58 2.23
C PHE A 249 9.77 -14.79 3.57
N THR A 250 11.10 -14.87 3.54
CA THR A 250 11.94 -15.08 4.73
C THR A 250 12.04 -13.83 5.60
N THR A 251 11.76 -12.67 5.02
CA THR A 251 11.74 -11.38 5.70
C THR A 251 10.61 -10.56 5.11
N LEU A 252 9.74 -10.04 5.97
CA LEU A 252 8.84 -8.94 5.65
C LEU A 252 8.90 -7.94 6.81
N ILE A 253 9.39 -6.74 6.55
CA ILE A 253 9.44 -5.66 7.53
C ILE A 253 8.62 -4.48 7.03
N GLY A 254 8.06 -3.75 7.97
CA GLY A 254 7.41 -2.46 7.79
C GLY A 254 6.63 -2.12 9.04
N LYS A 255 6.84 -0.92 9.55
CA LYS A 255 6.21 -0.44 10.78
C LYS A 255 5.01 0.40 10.41
N ILE A 256 3.84 0.05 10.94
CA ILE A 256 2.59 0.77 10.69
C ILE A 256 2.74 2.17 11.27
N ALA A 257 2.50 3.19 10.43
CA ALA A 257 2.44 4.57 10.86
C ALA A 257 1.04 4.83 11.45
N PRO A 258 0.93 5.39 12.67
CA PRO A 258 -0.35 5.83 13.19
C PRO A 258 -0.84 7.03 12.35
N LEU A 259 -1.93 6.85 11.60
CA LEU A 259 -2.45 7.85 10.68
C LEU A 259 -3.91 8.18 10.95
N CYS A 260 -4.12 9.23 11.72
CA CYS A 260 -5.46 9.71 11.99
C CYS A 260 -6.27 10.00 10.72
N GLY A 261 -7.45 9.40 10.64
CA GLY A 261 -8.39 9.53 9.54
C GLY A 261 -8.24 8.46 8.46
N ASN A 262 -7.51 7.37 8.75
CA ASN A 262 -7.41 6.21 7.85
C ASN A 262 -8.54 5.18 8.10
N GLY A 263 -9.33 5.34 9.17
CA GLY A 263 -10.42 4.44 9.54
C GLY A 263 -9.99 3.16 10.24
N VAL A 264 -8.76 3.12 10.75
CA VAL A 264 -8.17 2.02 11.52
C VAL A 264 -7.69 2.61 12.85
N LEU A 265 -8.09 2.00 13.96
CA LEU A 265 -7.64 2.45 15.28
C LEU A 265 -6.15 2.14 15.45
N ASP A 266 -5.30 3.16 15.33
CA ASP A 266 -3.85 3.03 15.48
C ASP A 266 -3.38 3.28 16.92
N SER A 267 -2.14 2.89 17.22
CA SER A 267 -1.55 3.14 18.54
C SER A 267 -1.43 4.64 18.82
N GLY A 268 -2.08 5.11 19.89
CA GLY A 268 -2.08 6.52 20.30
C GLY A 268 -3.35 7.28 19.89
N GLU A 269 -4.27 6.62 19.20
CA GLU A 269 -5.61 7.11 18.90
C GLU A 269 -6.62 6.54 19.89
N ASP A 270 -7.65 7.32 20.21
CA ASP A 270 -8.81 6.84 20.96
C ASP A 270 -9.91 6.33 20.01
N CYS A 271 -9.97 6.88 18.80
CA CYS A 271 -10.95 6.58 17.77
C CYS A 271 -10.39 6.90 16.37
N ASP A 272 -10.82 6.17 15.35
CA ASP A 272 -10.64 6.57 13.96
C ASP A 272 -11.83 6.12 13.10
N LEU A 273 -12.67 7.09 12.71
CA LEU A 273 -13.84 6.93 11.83
C LEU A 273 -13.53 7.37 10.39
N GLY A 274 -12.25 7.47 10.04
CA GLY A 274 -11.76 7.85 8.73
C GLY A 274 -12.13 9.29 8.39
N ALA A 275 -12.71 9.49 7.20
CA ALA A 275 -13.20 10.79 6.75
C ALA A 275 -14.32 11.38 7.65
N SER A 276 -14.91 10.59 8.54
CA SER A 276 -15.95 11.06 9.47
C SER A 276 -15.39 11.70 10.75
N ASN A 277 -14.07 11.69 10.95
CA ASN A 277 -13.46 12.32 12.13
C ASN A 277 -13.80 13.82 12.20
N GLY A 278 -14.21 14.27 13.38
CA GLY A 278 -14.65 15.65 13.61
C GLY A 278 -16.04 15.99 13.08
N ALA A 279 -16.78 15.02 12.51
CA ALA A 279 -18.17 15.24 12.11
C ALA A 279 -19.08 15.39 13.33
N ALA A 280 -20.10 16.26 13.23
CA ALA A 280 -21.06 16.48 14.30
C ALA A 280 -21.91 15.23 14.63
N SER A 281 -21.89 14.22 13.77
CA SER A 281 -22.63 12.97 13.95
C SER A 281 -21.96 11.93 14.84
N ASN A 282 -20.76 12.23 15.34
CA ASN A 282 -20.04 11.31 16.19
C ASN A 282 -19.25 12.07 17.27
N CYS A 283 -18.60 11.30 18.13
CA CYS A 283 -17.81 11.76 19.25
C CYS A 283 -16.31 11.49 19.04
N CYS A 284 -15.86 11.49 17.79
CA CYS A 284 -14.44 11.41 17.43
C CYS A 284 -13.95 12.74 16.90
N THR A 285 -12.85 13.26 17.43
CA THR A 285 -12.27 14.52 16.94
C THR A 285 -11.52 14.33 15.62
N ALA A 286 -11.25 15.42 14.91
CA ALA A 286 -10.39 15.40 13.72
C ALA A 286 -8.94 14.96 14.00
N SER A 287 -8.56 14.86 15.28
CA SER A 287 -7.25 14.41 15.74
C SER A 287 -7.28 12.99 16.34
N CYS A 288 -8.35 12.23 16.09
CA CYS A 288 -8.48 10.83 16.51
C CYS A 288 -8.44 10.62 18.03
N THR A 289 -8.97 11.59 18.76
CA THR A 289 -9.23 11.50 20.20
C THR A 289 -10.73 11.51 20.44
N PHE A 290 -11.18 11.03 21.60
CA PHE A 290 -12.58 11.21 21.95
C PHE A 290 -12.92 12.69 22.14
N THR A 291 -14.12 13.07 21.68
CA THR A 291 -14.69 14.39 21.94
C THR A 291 -14.97 14.53 23.43
N ALA A 292 -14.66 15.69 24.00
CA ALA A 292 -14.80 15.95 25.43
C ALA A 292 -16.22 15.65 25.94
N SER A 293 -16.30 15.06 27.14
CA SER A 293 -17.57 14.75 27.81
C SER A 293 -18.48 15.98 27.91
N GLY A 294 -19.77 15.80 27.60
CA GLY A 294 -20.79 16.86 27.61
C GLY A 294 -20.92 17.63 26.29
N SER A 295 -20.07 17.34 25.29
CA SER A 295 -20.20 17.92 23.95
C SER A 295 -21.44 17.38 23.23
N ALA A 296 -22.17 18.24 22.54
CA ALA A 296 -23.31 17.82 21.74
C ALA A 296 -22.87 17.03 20.50
N CYS A 297 -23.67 16.05 20.10
CA CYS A 297 -23.53 15.31 18.85
C CYS A 297 -24.93 14.99 18.29
N ASN A 298 -25.01 14.60 17.02
CA ASN A 298 -26.26 14.23 16.35
C ASN A 298 -26.04 13.19 15.26
N ASP A 299 -26.31 11.92 15.56
CA ASP A 299 -26.17 10.80 14.63
C ASP A 299 -27.10 10.85 13.40
N GLY A 300 -28.06 11.78 13.37
CA GLY A 300 -29.02 11.97 12.29
C GLY A 300 -30.24 11.07 12.37
N ASN A 301 -30.38 10.25 13.41
CA ASN A 301 -31.55 9.40 13.58
C ASN A 301 -32.72 10.20 14.19
N VAL A 302 -33.83 10.28 13.45
CA VAL A 302 -35.06 10.95 13.93
C VAL A 302 -35.81 10.12 14.99
N CYS A 303 -35.53 8.82 15.06
CA CYS A 303 -36.20 7.89 15.97
C CYS A 303 -35.61 7.83 17.36
N ASP A 304 -34.62 8.67 17.64
CA ASP A 304 -34.05 8.84 18.96
C ASP A 304 -33.77 10.30 19.29
N VAL A 305 -33.34 10.49 20.54
CA VAL A 305 -32.85 11.75 21.04
C VAL A 305 -31.38 11.55 21.38
N ASN A 306 -30.53 12.26 20.65
CA ASN A 306 -29.10 12.29 20.89
C ASN A 306 -28.78 12.78 22.30
N GLY A 307 -27.89 12.07 22.97
CA GLY A 307 -27.23 12.48 24.20
C GLY A 307 -26.04 13.40 23.91
N THR A 308 -25.14 13.48 24.87
CA THR A 308 -23.85 14.17 24.72
C THR A 308 -22.72 13.16 24.76
N CYS A 309 -21.62 13.45 24.07
CA CYS A 309 -20.40 12.65 24.13
C CYS A 309 -19.99 12.40 25.59
N ASP A 310 -19.47 11.21 25.87
CA ASP A 310 -19.06 10.75 27.20
C ASP A 310 -17.55 10.89 27.44
N GLY A 311 -16.79 11.24 26.40
CA GLY A 311 -15.32 11.29 26.44
C GLY A 311 -14.64 9.92 26.44
N ALA A 312 -15.37 8.84 26.13
CA ALA A 312 -14.89 7.47 26.17
C ALA A 312 -15.32 6.62 24.95
N SER A 313 -16.20 7.14 24.10
CA SER A 313 -16.69 6.47 22.89
C SER A 313 -16.72 7.41 21.69
N ALA A 314 -16.49 6.84 20.51
CA ALA A 314 -16.61 7.55 19.24
C ALA A 314 -18.08 7.66 18.76
N ALA A 315 -18.99 6.83 19.25
CA ALA A 315 -20.40 6.88 18.85
C ALA A 315 -21.12 8.04 19.55
N CYS A 316 -22.05 8.70 18.84
CA CYS A 316 -22.96 9.64 19.51
C CYS A 316 -23.94 8.86 20.39
N PRO A 317 -24.00 9.12 21.71
CA PRO A 317 -24.88 8.35 22.59
C PRO A 317 -26.37 8.64 22.32
N VAL A 318 -27.22 7.64 22.54
CA VAL A 318 -28.69 7.80 22.50
C VAL A 318 -29.22 7.92 23.92
N SER A 319 -29.99 8.97 24.20
CA SER A 319 -30.56 9.24 25.53
C SER A 319 -31.97 8.66 25.71
N SER A 320 -32.77 8.63 24.64
CA SER A 320 -34.12 8.08 24.63
C SER A 320 -34.59 7.83 23.20
N PHE A 321 -35.65 7.04 23.04
CA PHE A 321 -36.28 6.78 21.74
C PHE A 321 -37.59 7.54 21.57
N THR A 322 -37.95 7.85 20.33
CA THR A 322 -39.15 8.62 20.00
C THR A 322 -40.18 7.77 19.26
N THR A 323 -41.40 8.32 19.14
CA THR A 323 -42.47 7.85 18.25
C THR A 323 -42.77 8.85 17.14
N ALA A 324 -41.75 9.65 16.77
CA ALA A 324 -41.88 10.67 15.75
C ALA A 324 -42.27 10.08 14.39
N ALA A 325 -42.88 10.90 13.54
CA ALA A 325 -43.04 10.56 12.14
C ALA A 325 -41.64 10.42 11.50
N CYS A 326 -41.48 9.41 10.66
CA CYS A 326 -40.24 9.13 9.96
C CYS A 326 -40.56 8.62 8.55
N ASN A 327 -39.55 8.14 7.83
CA ASN A 327 -39.73 7.43 6.57
C ASN A 327 -38.79 6.22 6.56
N ASP A 328 -39.32 5.01 6.36
CA ASP A 328 -38.51 3.77 6.39
C ASP A 328 -37.96 3.39 5.01
N GLY A 329 -38.22 4.23 4.00
CA GLY A 329 -37.81 4.05 2.62
C GLY A 329 -38.67 3.06 1.83
N ASN A 330 -39.72 2.50 2.43
CA ASN A 330 -40.58 1.51 1.80
C ASN A 330 -41.83 2.17 1.19
N ALA A 331 -41.88 2.23 -0.15
CA ALA A 331 -43.05 2.79 -0.85
C ALA A 331 -44.34 1.96 -0.64
N CYS A 332 -44.22 0.72 -0.15
CA CYS A 332 -45.36 -0.12 0.20
C CYS A 332 -46.00 0.21 1.53
N THR A 333 -45.45 1.10 2.34
CA THR A 333 -46.07 1.55 3.58
C THR A 333 -46.61 2.95 3.41
N GLN A 334 -47.85 3.16 3.82
CA GLN A 334 -48.55 4.44 3.61
C GLN A 334 -48.29 5.44 4.73
N THR A 335 -47.79 4.97 5.88
CA THR A 335 -47.48 5.80 7.03
C THR A 335 -46.31 5.18 7.79
N ASP A 336 -45.29 5.97 8.12
CA ASP A 336 -44.14 5.48 8.88
C ASP A 336 -43.96 6.28 10.17
N ALA A 337 -43.63 5.57 11.24
CA ALA A 337 -43.38 6.16 12.54
C ALA A 337 -42.30 5.39 13.29
N CYS A 338 -41.61 6.08 14.18
CA CYS A 338 -40.62 5.47 15.03
C CYS A 338 -41.30 4.51 16.03
N ASN A 339 -40.73 3.32 16.19
CA ASN A 339 -41.33 2.27 17.03
C ASN A 339 -41.07 2.43 18.54
N GLY A 340 -40.46 3.54 18.99
CA GLY A 340 -40.03 3.71 20.37
C GLY A 340 -38.81 2.86 20.78
N ALA A 341 -38.15 2.23 19.81
CA ALA A 341 -36.92 1.45 19.97
C ALA A 341 -35.83 1.87 18.95
N GLY A 342 -35.93 3.10 18.42
CA GLY A 342 -34.93 3.70 17.53
C GLY A 342 -35.02 3.30 16.07
N THR A 343 -36.05 2.55 15.66
CA THR A 343 -36.24 2.14 14.27
C THR A 343 -37.48 2.82 13.67
N CYS A 344 -37.33 3.33 12.45
CA CYS A 344 -38.46 3.75 11.65
C CYS A 344 -39.17 2.52 11.09
N VAL A 345 -40.47 2.38 11.33
CA VAL A 345 -41.26 1.26 10.82
C VAL A 345 -42.48 1.79 10.06
N GLY A 346 -42.69 1.25 8.87
CA GLY A 346 -43.87 1.51 8.09
C GLY A 346 -45.08 0.67 8.52
N ALA A 347 -46.25 1.26 8.35
CA ALA A 347 -47.56 0.68 8.60
C ALA A 347 -48.50 0.95 7.43
N ASN A 348 -49.70 0.37 7.48
CA ASN A 348 -50.72 0.50 6.44
C ASN A 348 -50.20 0.06 5.06
N PRO A 349 -49.90 -1.24 4.87
CA PRO A 349 -49.31 -1.73 3.64
C PRO A 349 -50.23 -1.48 2.42
N VAL A 350 -49.63 -1.11 1.30
CA VAL A 350 -50.28 -1.00 -0.01
C VAL A 350 -50.87 -2.37 -0.39
N SER A 351 -52.15 -2.38 -0.75
CA SER A 351 -52.84 -3.59 -1.21
C SER A 351 -52.81 -3.65 -2.73
N CYS A 352 -52.21 -4.71 -3.28
CA CYS A 352 -52.23 -4.99 -4.72
C CYS A 352 -53.35 -6.01 -5.02
N PRO A 353 -54.57 -5.58 -5.40
CA PRO A 353 -55.69 -6.49 -5.60
C PRO A 353 -55.44 -7.48 -6.74
N THR A 354 -56.18 -8.60 -6.73
CA THR A 354 -56.20 -9.56 -7.86
C THR A 354 -56.77 -8.84 -9.09
N PRO A 355 -56.02 -8.76 -10.21
CA PRO A 355 -56.51 -8.08 -11.41
C PRO A 355 -57.78 -8.72 -11.97
N ASP A 356 -57.87 -10.04 -11.92
CA ASP A 356 -59.02 -10.84 -12.33
C ASP A 356 -59.01 -12.24 -11.68
N GLN A 357 -59.98 -13.08 -12.05
CA GLN A 357 -60.17 -14.44 -11.53
C GLN A 357 -59.07 -15.46 -11.93
N CYS A 358 -58.19 -15.10 -12.87
CA CYS A 358 -57.14 -15.94 -13.41
C CYS A 358 -55.74 -15.57 -12.88
N HIS A 359 -55.63 -14.45 -12.15
CA HIS A 359 -54.37 -13.94 -11.61
C HIS A 359 -54.40 -13.85 -10.08
N THR A 360 -53.25 -14.10 -9.45
CA THR A 360 -53.07 -13.87 -8.01
C THR A 360 -52.86 -12.38 -7.72
N ALA A 361 -53.06 -11.99 -6.46
CA ALA A 361 -52.69 -10.65 -6.00
C ALA A 361 -51.20 -10.41 -6.24
N GLY A 362 -50.85 -9.18 -6.62
CA GLY A 362 -49.46 -8.78 -6.75
C GLY A 362 -48.79 -8.61 -5.39
N THR A 363 -47.45 -8.62 -5.38
CA THR A 363 -46.69 -8.12 -4.25
C THR A 363 -46.29 -6.69 -4.56
N CYS A 364 -46.50 -5.78 -3.61
CA CYS A 364 -46.02 -4.41 -3.73
C CYS A 364 -44.48 -4.39 -3.80
N ASP A 365 -43.92 -3.55 -4.68
CA ASP A 365 -42.48 -3.35 -4.81
C ASP A 365 -42.02 -2.26 -3.82
N PRO A 366 -41.19 -2.57 -2.81
CA PRO A 366 -40.76 -1.60 -1.81
C PRO A 366 -40.08 -0.34 -2.37
N ALA A 367 -39.51 -0.42 -3.57
CA ALA A 367 -38.85 0.73 -4.19
C ALA A 367 -39.83 1.65 -4.95
N THR A 368 -40.96 1.12 -5.43
CA THR A 368 -41.84 1.85 -6.37
C THR A 368 -43.31 1.97 -5.93
N GLY A 369 -43.80 1.10 -5.04
CA GLY A 369 -45.17 1.11 -4.52
C GLY A 369 -46.17 0.37 -5.38
#